data_AF-A0A7Y6ZBV6-F1
#
_entry.id   AF-A0A7Y6ZBV6-F1
#
_cell.length_a   1.000
_cell.length_b   1.000
_cell.length_c   1.000
_cell.angle_alpha   90.00
_cell.angle_beta   90.00
_cell.angle_gamma   90.00
#
_symmetry.space_group_name_H-M   'P 1'
#
loop_
_entity.id
_entity.type
_entity.pdbx_description
1 polymer ?
#
loop_
_entity_poly.entity_id
_entity_poly.type
_entity_poly.pdbx_seq_one_letter_code
_entity_poly.pdbx_strand_id
1 'polypeptide(L)'
;MTEESPEARQMAALSEWLEQSTLTAHEAACLLAGVLPPERAGDERDFGAWLPGYKAWEHGRDAWAFGVKAKIAHIETILLEDKSRHDQSPKAYLALGAKRGFQPPWLDPALADPAFRKYLPTGGKLKTNRSNSSYSARYKKWPDWHERVEYAFSLHSQGLSVKAAKERFAEKYSDGPEIDGWLREFRNKCETAETKTRGFRAYLQELK
;
A
#
# COMPACT_ATOMS: atom_id res chain seq x y z
N MET A 1 4.82 2.56 -33.93
CA MET A 1 4.95 3.14 -32.58
C MET A 1 4.05 2.32 -31.67
N THR A 2 4.61 1.42 -30.87
CA THR A 2 3.86 0.67 -29.86
C THR A 2 3.51 1.61 -28.72
N GLU A 3 2.22 1.76 -28.42
CA GLU A 3 1.77 2.51 -27.25
C GLU A 3 2.42 1.94 -25.99
N GLU A 4 3.10 2.78 -25.22
CA GLU A 4 3.63 2.36 -23.93
C GLU A 4 2.47 2.01 -23.00
N SER A 5 2.54 0.81 -22.43
CA SER A 5 1.57 0.36 -21.44
C SER A 5 1.47 1.38 -20.29
N PRO A 6 0.28 1.57 -19.68
CA PRO A 6 0.13 2.45 -18.52
C PRO A 6 1.14 2.16 -17.41
N GLU A 7 1.43 0.89 -17.17
CA GLU A 7 2.40 0.45 -16.16
C GLU A 7 3.84 0.88 -16.52
N ALA A 8 4.25 0.82 -17.79
CA ALA A 8 5.55 1.30 -18.23
C ALA A 8 5.72 2.81 -17.98
N ARG A 9 4.69 3.61 -18.25
CA ARG A 9 4.70 5.07 -17.97
C ARG A 9 4.79 5.37 -16.47
N GLN A 10 4.03 4.62 -15.66
CA GLN A 10 4.06 4.76 -14.20
C GLN A 10 5.43 4.34 -13.62
N MET A 11 6.05 3.30 -14.16
CA MET A 11 7.40 2.89 -13.79
C MET A 11 8.43 3.95 -14.21
N ALA A 12 8.36 4.49 -15.42
CA ALA A 12 9.27 5.56 -15.84
C ALA A 12 9.23 6.76 -14.89
N ALA A 13 8.03 7.23 -14.53
CA ALA A 13 7.85 8.32 -13.58
C ALA A 13 8.37 7.97 -12.17
N LEU A 14 8.19 6.72 -11.71
CA LEU A 14 8.80 6.26 -10.46
C LEU A 14 10.34 6.34 -10.51
N SER A 15 10.96 5.96 -11.63
CA SER A 15 12.41 6.02 -11.79
C SER A 15 12.92 7.45 -11.61
N GLU A 16 12.27 8.42 -12.25
CA GLU A 16 12.66 9.84 -12.15
C GLU A 16 12.68 10.34 -10.71
N TRP A 17 11.69 9.94 -9.90
CA TRP A 17 11.64 10.30 -8.48
C TRP A 17 12.68 9.57 -7.64
N LEU A 18 12.97 8.31 -7.94
CA LEU A 18 14.00 7.52 -7.23
C LEU A 18 15.44 7.91 -7.62
N GLU A 19 15.60 8.61 -8.74
CA GLU A 19 16.88 9.16 -9.22
C GLU A 19 17.26 10.48 -8.55
N GLN A 20 16.31 11.14 -7.89
CA GLN A 20 16.60 12.39 -7.18
C GLN A 20 17.64 12.19 -6.08
N SER A 21 18.52 13.16 -5.91
CA SER A 21 19.56 13.13 -4.88
C SER A 21 18.97 13.23 -3.46
N THR A 22 17.88 13.97 -3.31
CA THR A 22 17.20 14.22 -2.04
C THR A 22 15.70 14.25 -2.21
N LEU A 23 14.96 13.73 -1.23
CA LEU A 23 13.52 13.90 -1.09
C LEU A 23 13.19 14.56 0.25
N THR A 24 12.08 15.27 0.27
CA THR A 24 11.40 15.64 1.51
C THR A 24 10.70 14.42 2.11
N ALA A 25 10.35 14.51 3.40
CA ALA A 25 9.60 13.46 4.08
C ALA A 25 8.21 13.26 3.44
N HIS A 26 7.59 14.34 2.96
CA HIS A 26 6.30 14.27 2.26
C HIS A 26 6.42 13.51 0.93
N GLU A 27 7.42 13.84 0.11
CA GLU A 27 7.63 13.16 -1.18
C GLU A 27 7.92 11.67 -0.97
N ALA A 28 8.78 11.34 0.00
CA ALA A 28 9.03 9.97 0.39
C ALA A 28 7.77 9.25 0.88
N ALA A 29 6.91 9.94 1.64
CA ALA A 29 5.63 9.39 2.11
C ALA A 29 4.67 9.11 0.95
N CYS A 30 4.58 9.98 -0.06
CA CYS A 30 3.82 9.75 -1.28
C CYS A 30 4.29 8.48 -1.99
N LEU A 31 5.60 8.36 -2.23
CA LEU A 31 6.16 7.17 -2.87
C LEU A 31 5.84 5.91 -2.05
N LEU A 32 6.08 5.91 -0.75
CA LEU A 32 5.75 4.77 0.12
C LEU A 32 4.23 4.46 0.16
N ALA A 33 3.39 5.49 0.04
CA ALA A 33 1.94 5.34 -0.02
C ALA A 33 1.47 4.72 -1.34
N GLY A 34 2.24 4.83 -2.42
CA GLY A 34 1.93 4.27 -3.73
C GLY A 34 1.50 5.28 -4.79
N VAL A 35 1.89 6.54 -4.62
CA VAL A 35 1.56 7.65 -5.52
C VAL A 35 2.78 8.53 -5.73
N LEU A 36 2.79 9.32 -6.79
CA LEU A 36 3.79 10.35 -6.98
C LEU A 36 3.47 11.56 -6.10
N PRO A 37 4.49 12.33 -5.69
CA PRO A 37 4.28 13.64 -5.11
C PRO A 37 3.61 14.61 -6.10
N PRO A 38 3.03 15.72 -5.62
CA PRO A 38 2.55 16.79 -6.49
C PRO A 38 3.67 17.33 -7.38
N GLU A 39 3.39 17.51 -8.68
CA GLU A 39 4.44 17.75 -9.69
C GLU A 39 4.99 19.19 -9.68
N ARG A 40 4.32 20.15 -9.02
CA ARG A 40 4.69 21.57 -9.07
C ARG A 40 4.46 22.31 -7.76
N ALA A 41 5.30 23.31 -7.49
CA ALA A 41 5.02 24.31 -6.47
C ALA A 41 3.72 25.05 -6.83
N GLY A 42 2.72 25.00 -5.94
CA GLY A 42 1.38 25.53 -6.18
C GLY A 42 0.37 24.53 -6.74
N ASP A 43 0.75 23.26 -6.88
CA ASP A 43 -0.22 22.18 -7.08
C ASP A 43 -0.98 21.93 -5.77
N GLU A 44 -2.27 22.27 -5.73
CA GLU A 44 -3.12 22.11 -4.54
C GLU A 44 -3.57 20.65 -4.32
N ARG A 45 -3.21 19.73 -5.23
CA ARG A 45 -3.52 18.31 -5.06
C ARG A 45 -2.70 17.71 -3.93
N ASP A 46 -3.33 16.83 -3.16
CA ASP A 46 -2.68 16.11 -2.05
C ASP A 46 -1.57 15.15 -2.51
N PHE A 47 -1.64 14.68 -3.76
CA PHE A 47 -0.65 13.83 -4.42
C PHE A 47 -0.85 13.82 -5.94
N GLY A 48 0.17 13.36 -6.66
CA GLY A 48 0.20 13.24 -8.12
C GLY A 48 -0.39 11.93 -8.66
N ALA A 49 0.26 11.36 -9.68
CA ALA A 49 -0.23 10.15 -10.34
C ALA A 49 -0.13 8.89 -9.45
N TRP A 50 -0.98 7.90 -9.72
CA TRP A 50 -0.88 6.58 -9.10
C TRP A 50 0.31 5.80 -9.64
N LEU A 51 1.01 5.10 -8.74
CA LEU A 51 2.09 4.18 -9.10
C LEU A 51 1.57 2.75 -9.30
N PRO A 52 2.35 1.85 -9.92
CA PRO A 52 1.91 0.49 -10.20
C PRO A 52 1.51 -0.27 -8.94
N GLY A 53 0.61 -1.24 -9.09
CA GLY A 53 0.06 -1.99 -7.96
C GLY A 53 -0.98 -1.22 -7.13
N TYR A 54 -1.32 0.02 -7.50
CA TYR A 54 -2.59 0.67 -7.14
C TYR A 54 -3.46 0.86 -8.39
N LYS A 55 -4.73 0.46 -8.29
CA LYS A 55 -5.79 0.94 -9.18
C LYS A 55 -6.78 1.72 -8.33
N ALA A 56 -7.07 2.96 -8.71
CA ALA A 56 -8.15 3.70 -8.07
C ALA A 56 -9.46 2.92 -8.26
N TRP A 57 -10.24 2.73 -7.20
CA TRP A 57 -11.52 2.04 -7.30
C TRP A 57 -12.47 2.89 -8.16
N GLU A 58 -12.95 2.34 -9.28
CA GLU A 58 -13.67 3.09 -10.32
C GLU A 58 -14.91 3.83 -9.78
N HIS A 59 -15.56 3.28 -8.75
CA HIS A 59 -16.79 3.83 -8.16
C HIS A 59 -16.59 4.57 -6.82
N GLY A 60 -15.34 4.83 -6.40
CA GLY A 60 -15.05 5.38 -5.07
C GLY A 60 -13.78 6.23 -5.00
N ARG A 61 -13.40 6.89 -6.11
CA ARG A 61 -12.13 7.62 -6.25
C ARG A 61 -11.89 8.64 -5.13
N ASP A 62 -12.91 9.36 -4.67
CA ASP A 62 -12.76 10.41 -3.65
C ASP A 62 -12.55 9.84 -2.25
N ALA A 63 -13.32 8.83 -1.86
CA ALA A 63 -13.11 8.10 -0.60
C ALA A 63 -11.73 7.41 -0.58
N TRP A 64 -11.29 6.93 -1.75
CA TRP A 64 -9.98 6.31 -1.92
C TRP A 64 -8.84 7.33 -1.84
N ALA A 65 -9.02 8.52 -2.43
CA ALA A 65 -8.08 9.63 -2.32
C ALA A 65 -7.95 10.11 -0.86
N PHE A 66 -9.06 10.19 -0.13
CA PHE A 66 -9.04 10.51 1.30
C PHE A 66 -8.21 9.49 2.11
N GLY A 67 -8.41 8.19 1.86
CA GLY A 67 -7.64 7.13 2.51
C GLY A 67 -6.13 7.22 2.21
N VAL A 68 -5.77 7.53 0.96
CA VAL A 68 -4.36 7.72 0.58
C VAL A 68 -3.77 8.98 1.20
N LYS A 69 -4.50 10.10 1.23
CA LYS A 69 -4.07 11.32 1.92
C LYS A 69 -3.76 11.04 3.40
N ALA A 70 -4.66 10.35 4.10
CA ALA A 70 -4.43 9.97 5.50
C ALA A 70 -3.20 9.07 5.67
N LYS A 71 -2.99 8.13 4.75
CA LYS A 71 -1.80 7.26 4.72
C LYS A 71 -0.51 8.06 4.50
N ILE A 72 -0.50 9.02 3.59
CA ILE A 72 0.65 9.92 3.34
C ILE A 72 0.99 10.68 4.62
N ALA A 73 0.00 11.35 5.23
CA ALA A 73 0.23 12.13 6.46
C ALA A 73 0.76 11.26 7.62
N HIS A 74 0.27 10.03 7.75
CA HIS A 74 0.75 9.08 8.74
C HIS A 74 2.21 8.67 8.50
N ILE A 75 2.56 8.28 7.26
CA ILE A 75 3.93 7.91 6.90
C ILE A 75 4.86 9.10 7.11
N GLU A 76 4.46 10.28 6.63
CA GLU A 76 5.24 11.51 6.75
C GLU A 76 5.58 11.81 8.23
N THR A 77 4.60 11.71 9.13
CA THR A 77 4.81 11.90 10.57
C THR A 77 5.91 10.98 11.10
N ILE A 78 5.86 9.69 10.74
CA ILE A 78 6.87 8.70 11.16
C ILE A 78 8.25 9.02 10.59
N LEU A 79 8.32 9.47 9.33
CA LEU A 79 9.58 9.86 8.71
C LEU A 79 10.17 11.12 9.36
N LEU A 80 9.33 12.10 9.71
CA LEU A 80 9.72 13.32 10.41
C LEU A 80 10.23 13.06 11.82
N GLU A 81 9.63 12.14 12.56
CA GLU A 81 10.10 11.74 13.90
C GLU A 81 11.52 11.14 13.87
N ASP A 82 11.91 10.51 12.76
CA ASP A 82 13.22 9.86 12.59
C ASP A 82 14.26 10.76 11.89
N LYS A 83 13.89 12.00 11.46
CA LYS A 83 14.71 12.90 10.60
C LYS A 83 16.12 13.18 11.13
N SER A 84 16.35 13.03 12.42
CA SER A 84 17.67 13.26 13.02
C SER A 84 18.71 12.17 12.70
N ARG A 85 18.33 11.08 12.01
CA ARG A 85 19.16 9.85 11.94
C ARG A 85 19.44 9.29 10.54
N HIS A 86 18.93 9.90 9.46
CA HIS A 86 19.07 9.32 8.12
C HIS A 86 19.30 10.38 7.04
N ASP A 87 20.03 10.00 6.00
CA ASP A 87 20.21 10.79 4.79
C ASP A 87 18.88 10.95 4.07
N GLN A 88 18.66 12.13 3.47
CA GLN A 88 17.42 12.45 2.76
C GLN A 88 17.34 11.78 1.38
N SER A 89 18.16 10.77 1.09
CA SER A 89 18.13 10.09 -0.20
C SER A 89 16.87 9.21 -0.33
N PRO A 90 16.33 9.03 -1.55
CA PRO A 90 15.19 8.13 -1.77
C PRO A 90 15.41 6.74 -1.18
N LYS A 91 16.61 6.16 -1.39
CA LYS A 91 16.96 4.83 -0.93
C LYS A 91 16.93 4.69 0.60
N ALA A 92 17.34 5.73 1.32
CA ALA A 92 17.31 5.75 2.77
C ALA A 92 15.89 5.82 3.32
N TYR A 93 15.05 6.67 2.75
CA TYR A 93 13.63 6.71 3.10
C TYR A 93 12.91 5.39 2.82
N LEU A 94 13.21 4.74 1.69
CA LEU A 94 12.66 3.41 1.40
C LEU A 94 13.13 2.37 2.41
N ALA A 95 14.40 2.39 2.81
CA ALA A 95 14.93 1.50 3.85
C ALA A 95 14.29 1.74 5.22
N LEU A 96 14.05 3.01 5.57
CA LEU A 96 13.36 3.38 6.80
C LEU A 96 11.90 2.95 6.76
N GLY A 97 11.19 3.22 5.65
CA GLY A 97 9.82 2.77 5.44
C GLY A 97 9.69 1.26 5.58
N ALA A 98 10.62 0.50 4.98
CA ALA A 98 10.71 -0.95 5.13
C ALA A 98 10.87 -1.39 6.58
N LYS A 99 11.77 -0.76 7.34
CA LYS A 99 11.98 -1.03 8.78
C LYS A 99 10.71 -0.77 9.60
N ARG A 100 9.93 0.23 9.22
CA ARG A 100 8.66 0.58 9.85
C ARG A 100 7.48 -0.27 9.37
N GLY A 101 7.72 -1.22 8.46
CA GLY A 101 6.72 -2.16 7.96
C GLY A 101 5.88 -1.61 6.80
N PHE A 102 6.24 -0.45 6.24
CA PHE A 102 5.60 0.05 5.03
C PHE A 102 6.08 -0.75 3.82
N GLN A 103 5.12 -1.23 3.04
CA GLN A 103 5.37 -1.97 1.82
C GLN A 103 4.72 -1.23 0.65
N PRO A 104 5.53 -0.55 -0.18
CA PRO A 104 5.01 0.19 -1.30
C PRO A 104 4.36 -0.77 -2.32
N PRO A 105 3.18 -0.43 -2.83
CA PRO A 105 2.45 -1.24 -3.81
C PRO A 105 3.24 -1.56 -5.08
N TRP A 106 4.04 -0.60 -5.53
CA TRP A 106 4.89 -0.68 -6.72
C TRP A 106 6.18 -1.48 -6.49
N LEU A 107 6.44 -1.93 -5.27
CA LEU A 107 7.66 -2.67 -4.95
C LEU A 107 7.76 -3.98 -5.73
N ASP A 108 6.68 -4.75 -5.81
CA ASP A 108 6.67 -6.03 -6.53
C ASP A 108 6.99 -5.85 -8.03
N PRO A 109 6.34 -4.92 -8.78
CA PRO A 109 6.73 -4.65 -10.16
C PRO A 109 8.15 -4.06 -10.27
N ALA A 110 8.58 -3.20 -9.33
CA ALA A 110 9.95 -2.69 -9.33
C ALA A 110 11.02 -3.77 -9.06
N LEU A 111 10.71 -4.83 -8.31
CA LEU A 111 11.60 -5.97 -8.12
C LEU A 111 11.68 -6.87 -9.35
N ALA A 112 10.61 -6.93 -10.14
CA ALA A 112 10.57 -7.67 -11.39
C ALA A 112 11.39 -7.00 -12.51
N ASP A 113 11.55 -5.67 -12.46
CA ASP A 113 12.36 -4.90 -13.41
C ASP A 113 13.85 -4.83 -12.98
N PRO A 114 14.80 -5.38 -13.76
CA PRO A 114 16.23 -5.28 -13.48
C PRO A 114 16.75 -3.85 -13.34
N ALA A 115 16.18 -2.88 -14.05
CA ALA A 115 16.62 -1.48 -14.04
C ALA A 115 16.43 -0.82 -12.67
N PHE A 116 15.46 -1.28 -11.88
CA PHE A 116 15.11 -0.71 -10.59
C PHE A 116 15.97 -1.19 -9.42
N ARG A 117 16.74 -2.27 -9.61
CA ARG A 117 17.55 -2.89 -8.54
C ARG A 117 18.53 -1.92 -7.88
N LYS A 118 19.04 -0.93 -8.61
CA LYS A 118 19.96 0.10 -8.07
C LYS A 118 19.30 1.02 -7.04
N TYR A 119 18.00 1.27 -7.19
CA TYR A 119 17.22 2.18 -6.32
C TYR A 119 16.71 1.50 -5.05
N LEU A 120 16.59 0.16 -5.07
CA LEU A 120 16.02 -0.59 -3.96
C LEU A 120 17.06 -0.82 -2.83
N PRO A 121 16.63 -0.81 -1.55
CA PRO A 121 17.53 -1.05 -0.43
C PRO A 121 18.05 -2.50 -0.44
N THR A 122 19.36 -2.65 -0.30
CA THR A 122 20.11 -3.91 -0.57
C THR A 122 20.22 -4.83 0.65
N GLY A 123 19.69 -4.44 1.81
CA GLY A 123 19.92 -5.17 3.08
C GLY A 123 18.79 -5.08 4.12
N GLY A 124 17.70 -4.37 3.83
CA GLY A 124 16.46 -4.50 4.58
C GLY A 124 15.56 -5.41 3.77
N LYS A 125 15.16 -6.56 4.30
CA LYS A 125 14.11 -7.39 3.68
C LYS A 125 12.84 -6.54 3.64
N LEU A 126 12.66 -5.75 2.58
CA LEU A 126 11.36 -5.44 2.05
C LEU A 126 10.77 -6.82 1.75
N LYS A 127 10.02 -7.35 2.72
CA LYS A 127 9.45 -8.68 2.59
C LYS A 127 8.53 -8.58 1.39
N THR A 128 8.88 -9.22 0.28
CA THR A 128 7.85 -9.58 -0.68
C THR A 128 6.78 -10.31 0.13
N ASN A 129 5.51 -10.09 -0.18
CA ASN A 129 4.39 -10.70 0.56
C ASN A 129 4.38 -12.25 0.45
N ARG A 130 5.49 -12.89 0.05
CA ARG A 130 5.67 -14.32 -0.20
C ARG A 130 5.93 -15.14 1.07
N SER A 131 5.07 -15.04 2.10
CA SER A 131 4.97 -16.15 3.05
C SER A 131 3.83 -17.08 2.66
N ASN A 132 4.06 -17.97 1.70
CA ASN A 132 3.08 -18.96 1.21
C ASN A 132 2.54 -19.90 2.32
N SER A 133 3.26 -20.07 3.43
CA SER A 133 2.81 -20.90 4.56
C SER A 133 1.64 -20.28 5.35
N SER A 134 1.56 -18.96 5.46
CA SER A 134 0.45 -18.30 6.17
C SER A 134 -0.83 -18.26 5.32
N TYR A 135 -0.70 -18.13 4.00
CA TYR A 135 -1.85 -18.12 3.09
C TYR A 135 -2.47 -19.49 2.88
N SER A 136 -1.68 -20.55 2.76
CA SER A 136 -2.21 -21.93 2.68
C SER A 136 -3.02 -22.31 3.93
N ALA A 137 -2.56 -21.94 5.13
CA ALA A 137 -3.29 -22.16 6.38
C ALA A 137 -4.58 -21.31 6.45
N ARG A 138 -4.51 -20.03 6.05
CA ARG A 138 -5.69 -19.15 5.97
C ARG A 138 -6.70 -19.65 4.94
N TYR A 139 -6.26 -20.16 3.79
CA TYR A 139 -7.13 -20.69 2.75
C TYR A 139 -7.90 -21.92 3.22
N LYS A 140 -7.22 -22.83 3.93
CA LYS A 140 -7.89 -24.00 4.54
C LYS A 140 -8.97 -23.62 5.54
N LYS A 141 -8.79 -22.51 6.27
CA LYS A 141 -9.73 -22.04 7.29
C LYS A 141 -10.86 -21.19 6.69
N TRP A 142 -10.52 -20.32 5.75
CA TRP A 142 -11.40 -19.36 5.10
C TRP A 142 -11.03 -19.26 3.61
N PRO A 143 -11.64 -20.08 2.75
CA PRO A 143 -11.42 -20.03 1.31
C PRO A 143 -11.78 -18.66 0.71
N ASP A 144 -12.76 -17.99 1.32
CA ASP A 144 -13.30 -16.67 1.01
C ASP A 144 -12.60 -15.53 1.79
N TRP A 145 -11.41 -15.77 2.36
CA TRP A 145 -10.71 -14.79 3.20
C TRP A 145 -10.55 -13.41 2.54
N HIS A 146 -10.26 -13.38 1.25
CA HIS A 146 -10.11 -12.11 0.52
C HIS A 146 -11.42 -11.31 0.47
N GLU A 147 -12.55 -11.96 0.19
CA GLU A 147 -13.88 -11.32 0.19
C GLU A 147 -14.25 -10.81 1.58
N ARG A 148 -13.89 -11.57 2.62
CA ARG A 148 -14.09 -11.16 4.03
C ARG A 148 -13.32 -9.88 4.36
N VAL A 149 -12.04 -9.81 4.00
CA VAL A 149 -11.21 -8.62 4.25
C VAL A 149 -11.71 -7.41 3.46
N GLU A 150 -12.11 -7.60 2.20
CA GLU A 150 -12.72 -6.53 1.38
C GLU A 150 -14.03 -6.04 1.96
N TYR A 151 -14.88 -6.95 2.44
CA TYR A 151 -16.13 -6.57 3.07
C TYR A 151 -15.89 -5.78 4.35
N ALA A 152 -14.97 -6.22 5.21
CA ALA A 152 -14.59 -5.49 6.43
C ALA A 152 -14.04 -4.09 6.11
N PHE A 153 -13.26 -3.96 5.04
CA PHE A 153 -12.76 -2.67 4.59
C PHE A 153 -13.90 -1.77 4.09
N SER A 154 -14.87 -2.31 3.34
CA SER A 154 -16.03 -1.52 2.90
C SER A 154 -16.86 -0.97 4.07
N LEU A 155 -17.02 -1.76 5.15
CA LEU A 155 -17.68 -1.32 6.38
C LEU A 155 -16.88 -0.21 7.08
N HIS A 156 -15.55 -0.31 7.09
CA HIS A 156 -14.68 0.75 7.59
C HIS A 156 -14.80 2.04 6.78
N SER A 157 -14.78 1.95 5.44
CA SER A 157 -14.90 3.10 4.53
C SER A 157 -16.25 3.80 4.62
N GLN A 158 -17.32 3.09 4.99
CA GLN A 158 -18.63 3.68 5.29
C GLN A 158 -18.67 4.50 6.59
N GLY A 159 -17.55 4.57 7.33
CA GLY A 159 -17.47 5.31 8.59
C GLY A 159 -18.25 4.68 9.75
N LEU A 160 -18.62 3.40 9.62
CA LEU A 160 -19.35 2.69 10.66
C LEU A 160 -18.55 2.61 11.96
N SER A 161 -19.26 2.69 13.10
CA SER A 161 -18.66 2.35 14.38
C SER A 161 -18.20 0.89 14.37
N VAL A 162 -17.17 0.57 15.16
CA VAL A 162 -16.65 -0.81 15.27
C VAL A 162 -17.78 -1.79 15.65
N LYS A 163 -18.69 -1.37 16.53
CA LYS A 163 -19.86 -2.17 16.93
C LYS A 163 -20.79 -2.45 15.75
N ALA A 164 -21.18 -1.43 14.99
CA ALA A 164 -22.06 -1.59 13.83
C ALA A 164 -21.41 -2.42 12.71
N ALA A 165 -20.11 -2.24 12.48
CA ALA A 165 -19.36 -3.02 11.50
C ALA A 165 -19.32 -4.52 11.88
N LYS A 166 -19.19 -4.86 13.18
CA LYS A 166 -19.27 -6.26 13.64
C LYS A 166 -20.61 -6.89 13.36
N GLU A 167 -21.70 -6.19 13.67
CA GLU A 167 -23.06 -6.69 13.48
C GLU A 167 -23.29 -7.00 12.00
N ARG A 168 -22.98 -6.06 11.11
CA ARG A 168 -23.05 -6.25 9.65
C ARG A 168 -22.16 -7.38 9.12
N PHE A 169 -20.98 -7.54 9.69
CA PHE A 169 -20.08 -8.61 9.30
C PHE A 169 -20.58 -9.99 9.74
N ALA A 170 -21.12 -10.08 10.95
CA ALA A 170 -21.70 -11.31 11.48
C ALA A 170 -22.96 -11.73 10.70
N GLU A 171 -23.75 -10.78 10.20
CA GLU A 171 -24.87 -11.04 9.28
C GLU A 171 -24.42 -11.79 8.01
N LYS A 172 -23.20 -11.54 7.52
CA LYS A 172 -22.70 -12.09 6.25
C LYS A 172 -21.83 -13.33 6.39
N TYR A 173 -20.96 -13.39 7.39
CA TYR A 173 -19.87 -14.39 7.46
C TYR A 173 -19.90 -15.29 8.70
N SER A 174 -20.97 -15.24 9.52
CA SER A 174 -21.24 -16.07 10.71
C SER A 174 -20.17 -16.11 11.83
N ASP A 175 -18.95 -15.68 11.55
CA ASP A 175 -17.78 -15.82 12.40
C ASP A 175 -17.22 -14.41 12.67
N GLY A 176 -17.56 -13.85 13.83
CA GLY A 176 -17.24 -12.47 14.20
C GLY A 176 -15.85 -12.14 14.80
N PRO A 177 -14.94 -13.06 15.18
CA PRO A 177 -13.87 -12.66 16.12
C PRO A 177 -12.63 -11.99 15.51
N GLU A 178 -12.41 -12.00 14.19
CA GLU A 178 -11.21 -11.36 13.59
C GLU A 178 -11.43 -9.98 12.96
N ILE A 179 -12.69 -9.52 12.84
CA ILE A 179 -12.96 -8.23 12.20
C ILE A 179 -12.39 -7.05 12.99
N ASP A 180 -12.31 -7.15 14.32
CA ASP A 180 -11.70 -6.10 15.17
C ASP A 180 -10.24 -5.85 14.82
N GLY A 181 -9.50 -6.94 14.55
CA GLY A 181 -8.12 -6.86 14.12
C GLY A 181 -8.03 -6.07 12.83
N TRP A 182 -8.86 -6.41 11.84
CA TRP A 182 -8.84 -5.74 10.54
C TRP A 182 -9.28 -4.28 10.62
N LEU A 183 -10.37 -3.97 11.33
CA LEU A 183 -10.83 -2.59 11.52
C LEU A 183 -9.76 -1.72 12.21
N ARG A 184 -9.03 -2.29 13.17
CA ARG A 184 -7.90 -1.62 13.81
C ARG A 184 -6.74 -1.43 12.85
N GLU A 185 -6.41 -2.42 12.02
CA GLU A 185 -5.33 -2.31 11.05
C GLU A 185 -5.65 -1.29 9.95
N PHE A 186 -6.88 -1.26 9.46
CA PHE A 186 -7.33 -0.25 8.49
C PHE A 186 -7.25 1.16 9.08
N ARG A 187 -7.69 1.34 10.32
CA ARG A 187 -7.69 2.64 11.00
C ARG A 187 -6.29 3.08 11.43
N ASN A 188 -5.53 2.22 12.09
CA ASN A 188 -4.32 2.60 12.83
C ASN A 188 -3.04 2.38 12.04
N LYS A 189 -3.02 1.42 11.10
CA LYS A 189 -1.85 1.14 10.26
C LYS A 189 -2.03 1.67 8.83
N CYS A 190 -3.17 2.30 8.54
CA CYS A 190 -3.55 2.75 7.20
C CYS A 190 -3.39 1.62 6.15
N GLU A 191 -3.60 0.37 6.57
CA GLU A 191 -3.57 -0.78 5.67
C GLU A 191 -4.86 -0.82 4.82
N THR A 192 -4.78 -1.34 3.60
CA THR A 192 -5.94 -1.52 2.72
C THR A 192 -6.30 -2.99 2.60
N ALA A 193 -7.54 -3.27 2.16
CA ALA A 193 -7.92 -4.64 1.81
C ALA A 193 -7.01 -5.23 0.75
N GLU A 194 -6.60 -4.46 -0.25
CA GLU A 194 -5.69 -4.92 -1.31
C GLU A 194 -4.31 -5.27 -0.74
N THR A 195 -3.71 -4.42 0.10
CA THR A 195 -2.41 -4.71 0.72
C THR A 195 -2.45 -5.98 1.56
N LYS A 196 -3.56 -6.21 2.27
CA LYS A 196 -3.78 -7.47 3.01
C LYS A 196 -3.94 -8.66 2.08
N THR A 197 -4.77 -8.53 1.04
CA THR A 197 -5.23 -9.66 0.22
C THR A 197 -4.30 -10.01 -0.94
N ARG A 198 -3.38 -9.13 -1.34
CA ARG A 198 -2.49 -9.30 -2.49
C ARG A 198 -1.77 -10.65 -2.51
N GLY A 199 -1.07 -11.00 -1.43
CA GLY A 199 -0.31 -12.26 -1.39
C GLY A 199 -1.21 -13.50 -1.38
N PHE A 200 -2.42 -13.40 -0.84
CA PHE A 200 -3.41 -14.48 -0.89
C PHE A 200 -4.01 -14.65 -2.27
N ARG A 201 -4.31 -13.55 -2.97
CA ARG A 201 -4.78 -13.58 -4.37
C ARG A 201 -3.74 -14.19 -5.31
N ALA A 202 -2.47 -13.80 -5.15
CA ALA A 202 -1.37 -14.41 -5.89
C ALA A 202 -1.28 -15.93 -5.61
N TYR A 203 -1.38 -16.33 -4.34
CA TYR A 203 -1.43 -17.75 -3.97
C TYR A 203 -2.61 -18.50 -4.61
N LEU A 204 -3.81 -17.89 -4.65
CA LEU A 204 -4.97 -18.50 -5.32
C LEU A 204 -4.79 -18.67 -6.83
N GLN A 205 -4.06 -17.76 -7.48
CA GLN A 205 -3.73 -17.88 -8.90
C GLN A 205 -2.73 -19.00 -9.16
N GLU A 206 -1.78 -19.25 -8.24
CA GLU A 206 -0.82 -20.37 -8.34
C GLU A 206 -1.48 -21.76 -8.15
N LEU A 207 -2.67 -21.82 -7.54
CA LEU A 207 -3.42 -23.07 -7.33
C LEU A 207 -4.31 -23.48 -8.52
N LYS A 208 -4.52 -22.60 -9.50
CA LYS A 208 -5.37 -22.83 -10.68
C LYS A 208 -4.54 -23.21 -11.89
#